data_AF-A0A7W8YPN6-F1
#
_entry.id   AF-A0A7W8YPN6-F1
#
_cell.length_a   1.000
_cell.length_b   1.000
_cell.length_c   1.000
_cell.angle_alpha   90.00
_cell.angle_beta   90.00
_cell.angle_gamma   90.00
#
_symmetry.space_group_name_H-M   'P 1'
#
loop_
_entity.id
_entity.type
_entity.pdbx_description
1 polymer ?
#
loop_
_entity_poly.entity_id
_entity_poly.type
_entity_poly.pdbx_seq_one_letter_code
_entity_poly.pdbx_strand_id
1 'polypeptide(L)'
;MKRYFIQFLLLVTAGSAFAQKSGSNYQYSLNLNNVTDDKLQVTLLTPKLKGSETVFHLPKMVPGTYAIADYGRYISNLKAFDQKGNPLKTDRTDTNSWKISDADKLTKVTYLVDDSWDSPEIKGAEIFQPAGTNIDKDKLFVINNFGFFGYFDDQKSIPFEITITKPADFYGSTSLKADHVNATTDKYNVPDYYSLADAPMMYNKPDTTSLNIGGAEILVSLYSPNHKATSADLAKGLKPTLEAQKAYLGGKLPVDKYAFIIALTDNTKIRSYGALEHSYSSLYFLPENFTPAKLAENIKNAGSHEFFHIVTPLSIHSHEVGEFDYDHPKMSAHLWMYEGLTEYAAHHMQVKYGLIDFKQYLKVQNDKLDNAMRYNDTLAFTKMSKGVLDTYESQYGNVYEKGALIGLCLDIKLRQLSNGKYGTQNLMADLSKTYGKTKSFNDDELFATITKLTYPEIGEFLNKYVSGSEKLPYKEIFASIGVGFEPVITIKKADLGKMGVGYNGKNFFVADINKMDDFGKRMGYQKGDELVSINGKNLPDASEVNEFLNNLRENLKVGDQLTIVVSRKDATGKANQVTLSQPVEVREEKKYNVLKEFPELTAAQKELRRAWLDTSSN
;
A
#
# COMPACT_ATOMS: atom_id res chain seq x y z
N MET A 1 18.73 46.93 -68.68
CA MET A 1 19.15 45.63 -68.12
C MET A 1 18.71 45.57 -66.65
N LYS A 2 17.92 44.54 -66.32
CA LYS A 2 17.58 43.94 -65.00
C LYS A 2 17.12 44.83 -63.83
N ARG A 3 15.79 44.78 -63.62
CA ARG A 3 15.07 44.87 -62.33
C ARG A 3 15.30 43.58 -61.53
N TYR A 4 15.34 43.61 -60.19
CA TYR A 4 14.78 42.54 -59.36
C TYR A 4 14.21 43.07 -58.04
N PHE A 5 13.11 42.42 -57.68
CA PHE A 5 12.10 42.72 -56.69
C PHE A 5 12.36 41.92 -55.39
N ILE A 6 11.84 42.44 -54.28
CA ILE A 6 11.79 41.84 -52.93
C ILE A 6 11.03 40.51 -52.95
N GLN A 7 11.53 39.48 -52.25
CA GLN A 7 10.68 38.39 -51.73
C GLN A 7 11.11 37.98 -50.30
N PHE A 8 10.13 38.09 -49.40
CA PHE A 8 10.12 37.67 -48.02
C PHE A 8 9.67 36.20 -48.00
N LEU A 9 10.47 35.29 -47.42
CA LEU A 9 10.13 33.87 -47.36
C LEU A 9 9.34 33.58 -46.07
N LEU A 10 8.03 33.39 -46.21
CA LEU A 10 7.13 32.86 -45.19
C LEU A 10 7.25 31.33 -45.17
N LEU A 11 7.88 30.78 -44.12
CA LEU A 11 7.85 29.35 -43.83
C LEU A 11 6.49 29.02 -43.19
N VAL A 12 5.56 28.53 -44.00
CA VAL A 12 4.30 27.92 -43.55
C VAL A 12 4.62 26.48 -43.15
N THR A 13 4.74 26.21 -41.85
CA THR A 13 4.71 24.84 -41.33
C THR A 13 3.29 24.30 -41.48
N ALA A 14 3.11 23.31 -42.34
CA ALA A 14 1.86 22.59 -42.52
C ALA A 14 1.54 21.79 -41.25
N GLY A 15 0.68 22.35 -40.39
CA GLY A 15 0.04 21.59 -39.32
C GLY A 15 -1.00 20.66 -39.93
N SER A 16 -0.85 19.35 -39.72
CA SER A 16 -1.87 18.37 -40.05
C SER A 16 -3.13 18.65 -39.23
N ALA A 17 -4.08 19.38 -39.82
CA ALA A 17 -5.40 19.60 -39.23
C ALA A 17 -6.23 18.33 -39.37
N PHE A 18 -6.18 17.45 -38.36
CA PHE A 18 -7.21 16.44 -38.16
C PHE A 18 -8.50 17.15 -37.77
N ALA A 19 -9.42 17.32 -38.73
CA ALA A 19 -10.79 17.70 -38.45
C ALA A 19 -11.55 16.49 -37.86
N GLN A 20 -11.38 16.23 -36.57
CA GLN A 20 -12.19 15.26 -35.83
C GLN A 20 -13.39 15.96 -35.19
N LYS A 21 -14.59 15.46 -35.49
CA LYS A 21 -15.83 15.91 -34.84
C LYS A 21 -15.77 15.54 -33.34
N SER A 22 -16.08 16.50 -32.46
CA SER A 22 -16.32 16.23 -31.03
C SER A 22 -17.37 15.11 -30.89
N GLY A 23 -16.96 14.03 -30.22
CA GLY A 23 -17.77 12.85 -29.94
C GLY A 23 -18.61 13.01 -28.67
N SER A 24 -19.31 11.95 -28.28
CA SER A 24 -20.01 11.86 -27.00
C SER A 24 -19.12 11.36 -25.85
N ASN A 25 -17.80 11.28 -26.07
CA ASN A 25 -16.80 10.69 -25.17
C ASN A 25 -15.58 11.61 -25.02
N TYR A 26 -14.75 11.36 -24.00
CA TYR A 26 -13.42 11.95 -23.90
C TYR A 26 -12.47 11.25 -24.86
N GLN A 27 -11.63 12.00 -25.57
CA GLN A 27 -10.58 11.44 -26.42
C GLN A 27 -9.25 12.09 -26.05
N TYR A 28 -8.47 11.40 -25.23
CA TYR A 28 -7.15 11.83 -24.80
C TYR A 28 -6.06 11.27 -25.71
N SER A 29 -5.03 12.08 -25.91
CA SER A 29 -3.79 11.67 -26.58
C SER A 29 -2.57 12.16 -25.80
N LEU A 30 -1.58 11.28 -25.69
CA LEU A 30 -0.30 11.50 -25.03
C LEU A 30 0.81 10.89 -25.90
N ASN A 31 1.89 11.61 -26.14
CA ASN A 31 3.02 11.11 -26.94
C ASN A 31 4.31 11.09 -26.12
N LEU A 32 4.70 9.89 -25.69
CA LEU A 32 5.87 9.63 -24.84
C LEU A 32 7.21 9.95 -25.55
N ASN A 33 7.22 10.09 -26.87
CA ASN A 33 8.42 10.50 -27.60
C ASN A 33 8.71 12.00 -27.48
N ASN A 34 7.74 12.81 -27.03
CA ASN A 34 7.79 14.26 -27.05
C ASN A 34 7.97 14.88 -25.65
N VAL A 35 8.83 14.29 -24.82
CA VAL A 35 9.20 14.87 -23.52
C VAL A 35 10.01 16.15 -23.74
N THR A 36 9.58 17.25 -23.12
CA THR A 36 10.27 18.56 -23.14
C THR A 36 10.30 19.11 -21.72
N ASP A 37 11.49 19.41 -21.18
CA ASP A 37 11.68 19.92 -19.81
C ASP A 37 10.89 19.09 -18.77
N ASP A 38 11.06 17.78 -18.85
CA ASP A 38 10.41 16.74 -18.01
C ASP A 38 8.89 16.69 -18.09
N LYS A 39 8.31 17.36 -19.09
CA LYS A 39 6.87 17.46 -19.25
C LYS A 39 6.40 16.77 -20.51
N LEU A 40 5.17 16.27 -20.43
CA LEU A 40 4.42 15.77 -21.57
C LEU A 40 3.21 16.65 -21.85
N GLN A 41 2.92 16.87 -23.13
CA GLN A 41 1.67 17.52 -23.53
C GLN A 41 0.54 16.50 -23.62
N VAL A 42 -0.53 16.76 -22.87
CA VAL A 42 -1.81 16.06 -22.99
C VAL A 42 -2.72 16.88 -23.91
N THR A 43 -3.37 16.20 -24.85
CA THR A 43 -4.44 16.77 -25.68
C THR A 43 -5.72 16.00 -25.48
N LEU A 44 -6.79 16.71 -25.13
CA LEU A 44 -8.14 16.21 -25.00
C LEU A 44 -9.01 16.78 -26.13
N LEU A 45 -9.65 15.92 -26.92
CA LEU A 45 -10.86 16.32 -27.64
C LEU A 45 -12.06 16.04 -26.72
N THR A 46 -12.84 17.09 -26.47
CA THR A 46 -13.83 17.06 -25.40
C THR A 46 -15.13 16.37 -25.86
N PRO A 47 -15.87 15.75 -24.92
CA PRO A 47 -17.27 15.44 -25.16
C PRO A 47 -18.04 16.74 -25.46
N LYS A 48 -19.23 16.61 -26.06
CA LYS A 48 -20.13 17.75 -26.21
C LYS A 48 -20.66 18.19 -24.85
N LEU A 49 -20.28 19.39 -24.43
CA LEU A 49 -20.79 20.00 -23.20
C LEU A 49 -21.95 20.94 -23.52
N LYS A 50 -22.74 21.27 -22.49
CA LYS A 50 -23.86 22.20 -22.56
C LYS A 50 -23.63 23.32 -21.55
N GLY A 51 -24.25 24.47 -21.81
CA GLY A 51 -24.20 25.62 -20.90
C GLY A 51 -23.13 26.64 -21.29
N SER A 52 -23.14 27.77 -20.59
CA SER A 52 -22.21 28.88 -20.82
C SER A 52 -20.84 28.66 -20.18
N GLU A 53 -20.71 27.71 -19.27
CA GLU A 53 -19.48 27.41 -18.54
C GLU A 53 -19.40 25.95 -18.10
N THR A 54 -18.18 25.49 -17.85
CA THR A 54 -17.87 24.17 -17.29
C THR A 54 -16.61 24.27 -16.45
N VAL A 55 -16.38 23.30 -15.55
CA VAL A 55 -15.15 23.20 -14.78
C VAL A 55 -14.46 21.89 -15.13
N PHE A 56 -13.16 22.01 -15.46
CA PHE A 56 -12.26 20.89 -15.69
C PHE A 56 -11.46 20.63 -14.43
N HIS A 57 -11.36 19.38 -14.02
CA HIS A 57 -10.72 18.95 -12.78
C HIS A 57 -9.61 17.95 -13.03
N LEU A 58 -8.56 18.05 -12.22
CA LEU A 58 -7.69 16.93 -11.86
C LEU A 58 -8.02 16.50 -10.42
N PRO A 59 -7.79 15.24 -10.03
CA PRO A 59 -8.06 14.79 -8.67
C PRO A 59 -7.27 15.53 -7.59
N LYS A 60 -7.93 15.77 -6.46
CA LYS A 60 -7.32 16.24 -5.21
C LYS A 60 -6.72 15.09 -4.41
N MET A 61 -7.39 13.94 -4.43
CA MET A 61 -7.05 12.71 -3.73
C MET A 61 -7.53 11.53 -4.59
N VAL A 62 -6.94 10.35 -4.35
CA VAL A 62 -7.43 9.08 -4.90
C VAL A 62 -7.62 8.06 -3.77
N PRO A 63 -8.54 7.08 -3.94
CA PRO A 63 -8.67 5.96 -3.02
C PRO A 63 -7.32 5.24 -2.75
N GLY A 64 -7.21 4.59 -1.59
CA GLY A 64 -6.04 3.80 -1.16
C GLY A 64 -4.94 4.60 -0.45
N THR A 65 -4.65 5.81 -0.91
CA THR A 65 -3.62 6.66 -0.24
C THR A 65 -4.13 7.39 1.00
N TYR A 66 -5.43 7.69 1.02
CA TYR A 66 -6.12 8.48 2.05
C TYR A 66 -5.34 9.74 2.50
N ALA A 67 -4.74 10.43 1.53
CA ALA A 67 -3.99 11.68 1.73
C ALA A 67 -4.29 12.65 0.58
N ILE A 68 -4.28 13.96 0.89
CA ILE A 68 -4.46 15.00 -0.12
C ILE A 68 -3.15 15.19 -0.91
N ALA A 69 -3.21 14.97 -2.21
CA ALA A 69 -2.06 15.05 -3.12
C ALA A 69 -2.07 16.34 -3.98
N ASP A 70 -3.25 16.83 -4.33
CA ASP A 70 -3.47 17.98 -5.22
C ASP A 70 -2.78 17.82 -6.60
N TYR A 71 -3.17 16.81 -7.39
CA TYR A 71 -2.51 16.49 -8.66
C TYR A 71 -2.51 17.65 -9.67
N GLY A 72 -3.46 18.59 -9.56
CA GLY A 72 -3.48 19.79 -10.39
C GLY A 72 -2.26 20.70 -10.24
N ARG A 73 -1.45 20.56 -9.18
CA ARG A 73 -0.20 21.31 -9.00
C ARG A 73 0.89 20.94 -10.02
N TYR A 74 0.79 19.77 -10.65
CA TYR A 74 1.69 19.31 -11.72
C TYR A 74 1.25 19.73 -13.12
N ILE A 75 0.12 20.43 -13.22
CA ILE A 75 -0.46 20.87 -14.49
C ILE A 75 -0.09 22.32 -14.77
N SER A 76 0.41 22.56 -15.98
CA SER A 76 0.73 23.91 -16.46
C SER A 76 0.21 24.15 -17.87
N ASN A 77 0.10 25.43 -18.24
CA ASN A 77 -0.26 25.86 -19.60
C ASN A 77 -1.59 25.28 -20.14
N LEU A 78 -2.60 25.13 -19.28
CA LEU A 78 -3.94 24.70 -19.71
C LEU A 78 -4.57 25.74 -20.64
N LYS A 79 -4.96 25.28 -21.83
CA LYS A 79 -5.62 26.08 -22.88
C LYS A 79 -6.83 25.34 -23.42
N ALA A 80 -7.90 26.07 -23.68
CA ALA A 80 -9.15 25.57 -24.21
C ALA A 80 -9.45 26.20 -25.57
N PHE A 81 -10.04 25.44 -26.50
CA PHE A 81 -10.26 25.88 -27.87
C PHE A 81 -11.62 25.48 -28.44
N ASP A 82 -12.19 26.35 -29.26
CA ASP A 82 -13.35 26.05 -30.09
C ASP A 82 -12.99 25.21 -31.33
N GLN A 83 -14.00 24.82 -32.11
CA GLN A 83 -13.82 24.01 -33.31
C GLN A 83 -12.93 24.68 -34.38
N LYS A 84 -12.86 26.01 -34.40
CA LYS A 84 -12.04 26.80 -35.33
C LYS A 84 -10.61 27.00 -34.80
N GLY A 85 -10.31 26.54 -33.60
CA GLY A 85 -9.03 26.72 -32.92
C GLY A 85 -8.89 28.06 -32.22
N ASN A 86 -9.96 28.83 -32.05
CA ASN A 86 -9.92 30.07 -31.26
C ASN A 86 -9.80 29.72 -29.77
N PRO A 87 -8.95 30.42 -29.01
CA PRO A 87 -8.83 30.20 -27.57
C PRO A 87 -10.11 30.63 -26.86
N LEU A 88 -10.58 29.79 -25.93
CA LEU A 88 -11.64 30.11 -24.98
C LEU A 88 -11.04 30.59 -23.66
N LYS A 89 -11.78 31.41 -22.91
CA LYS A 89 -11.32 31.91 -21.60
C LYS A 89 -11.23 30.77 -20.59
N THR A 90 -10.07 30.66 -19.93
CA THR A 90 -9.82 29.72 -18.85
C THR A 90 -9.38 30.46 -17.59
N ASP A 91 -10.01 30.17 -16.45
CA ASP A 91 -9.69 30.73 -15.14
C ASP A 91 -9.41 29.58 -14.17
N ARG A 92 -8.22 29.51 -13.58
CA ARG A 92 -7.91 28.53 -12.53
C ARG A 92 -8.59 28.96 -11.23
N THR A 93 -9.51 28.15 -10.70
CA THR A 93 -10.31 28.51 -9.52
C THR A 93 -9.68 28.02 -8.21
N ASP A 94 -8.92 26.94 -8.27
CA ASP A 94 -8.14 26.39 -7.16
C ASP A 94 -6.95 25.55 -7.69
N THR A 95 -6.29 24.77 -6.84
CA THR A 95 -5.15 23.94 -7.24
C THR A 95 -5.53 22.88 -8.30
N ASN A 96 -6.75 22.38 -8.30
CA ASN A 96 -7.17 21.22 -9.07
C ASN A 96 -8.22 21.54 -10.16
N SER A 97 -8.71 22.78 -10.21
CA SER A 97 -9.88 23.14 -11.03
C SER A 97 -9.66 24.34 -11.96
N TRP A 98 -10.19 24.24 -13.18
CA TRP A 98 -10.16 25.28 -14.21
C TRP A 98 -11.56 25.52 -14.78
N LYS A 99 -12.10 26.71 -14.55
CA LYS A 99 -13.34 27.17 -15.16
C LYS A 99 -13.10 27.59 -16.61
N ILE A 100 -13.93 27.11 -17.52
CA ILE A 100 -13.86 27.37 -18.96
C ILE A 100 -15.18 28.02 -19.41
N SER A 101 -15.09 29.17 -20.07
CA SER A 101 -16.24 29.88 -20.66
C SER A 101 -16.63 29.30 -22.02
N ASP A 102 -17.87 29.55 -22.45
CA ASP A 102 -18.43 29.07 -23.72
C ASP A 102 -18.34 27.54 -23.86
N ALA A 103 -18.77 26.81 -22.83
CA ALA A 103 -18.64 25.35 -22.77
C ALA A 103 -19.33 24.63 -23.95
N ASP A 104 -20.42 25.18 -24.47
CA ASP A 104 -21.12 24.68 -25.67
C ASP A 104 -20.28 24.75 -26.97
N LYS A 105 -19.23 25.59 -26.98
CA LYS A 105 -18.28 25.72 -28.10
C LYS A 105 -16.98 24.95 -27.89
N LEU A 106 -16.73 24.44 -26.67
CA LEU A 106 -15.49 23.75 -26.33
C LEU A 106 -15.35 22.45 -27.15
N THR A 107 -14.20 22.28 -27.79
CA THR A 107 -13.89 21.05 -28.55
C THR A 107 -12.54 20.44 -28.21
N LYS A 108 -11.62 21.23 -27.64
CA LYS A 108 -10.28 20.78 -27.33
C LYS A 108 -9.71 21.47 -26.10
N VAL A 109 -9.03 20.70 -25.26
CA VAL A 109 -8.19 21.20 -24.15
C VAL A 109 -6.77 20.65 -24.32
N THR A 110 -5.76 21.46 -24.03
CA THR A 110 -4.35 21.03 -24.00
C THR A 110 -3.67 21.55 -22.75
N TYR A 111 -2.79 20.76 -22.16
CA TYR A 111 -1.97 21.17 -21.01
C TYR A 111 -0.65 20.38 -20.97
N LEU A 112 0.31 20.85 -20.17
CA LEU A 112 1.54 20.15 -19.86
C LEU A 112 1.41 19.48 -18.49
N VAL A 113 1.89 18.26 -18.39
CA VAL A 113 1.97 17.47 -17.16
C VAL A 113 3.43 17.26 -16.80
N ASP A 114 3.78 17.63 -15.59
CA ASP A 114 5.04 17.30 -14.92
C ASP A 114 4.85 16.02 -14.08
N ASP A 115 5.94 15.41 -13.62
CA ASP A 115 5.85 14.22 -12.78
C ASP A 115 6.12 14.49 -11.30
N SER A 116 5.90 13.49 -10.45
CA SER A 116 5.92 13.64 -9.00
C SER A 116 7.08 12.95 -8.31
N TRP A 117 7.81 12.08 -9.02
CA TRP A 117 8.86 11.26 -8.42
C TRP A 117 10.14 12.07 -8.23
N ASP A 118 10.42 13.04 -9.09
CA ASP A 118 11.64 13.84 -9.04
C ASP A 118 11.51 15.33 -9.42
N SER A 119 10.36 15.95 -9.10
CA SER A 119 10.12 17.39 -9.28
C SER A 119 10.09 18.20 -7.96
N PRO A 120 11.25 18.37 -7.26
CA PRO A 120 11.34 19.03 -5.95
C PRO A 120 11.02 20.54 -5.96
N GLU A 121 10.98 21.16 -7.13
CA GLU A 121 10.57 22.54 -7.34
C GLU A 121 9.06 22.72 -7.16
N ILE A 122 8.26 21.69 -7.43
CA ILE A 122 6.80 21.72 -7.25
C ILE A 122 6.48 21.54 -5.76
N LYS A 123 5.82 22.54 -5.18
CA LYS A 123 5.52 22.58 -3.74
C LYS A 123 4.18 21.91 -3.43
N GLY A 124 4.11 21.26 -2.27
CA GLY A 124 2.91 20.62 -1.74
C GLY A 124 3.27 19.43 -0.86
N ALA A 125 2.26 18.66 -0.42
CA ALA A 125 2.47 17.41 0.31
C ALA A 125 3.27 16.41 -0.54
N GLU A 126 4.19 15.65 0.09
CA GLU A 126 4.89 14.57 -0.61
C GLU A 126 3.88 13.54 -1.11
N ILE A 127 4.03 13.11 -2.37
CA ILE A 127 3.17 12.06 -2.93
C ILE A 127 3.87 10.73 -2.72
N PHE A 128 3.15 9.80 -2.09
CA PHE A 128 3.56 8.41 -1.98
C PHE A 128 3.84 7.84 -3.38
N GLN A 129 5.03 7.30 -3.64
CA GLN A 129 5.53 7.01 -4.98
C GLN A 129 4.63 6.04 -5.77
N PRO A 130 4.06 4.98 -5.17
CA PRO A 130 3.03 4.17 -5.84
C PRO A 130 1.79 4.94 -6.32
N ALA A 131 1.46 6.08 -5.71
CA ALA A 131 0.43 7.01 -6.17
C ALA A 131 0.99 8.14 -7.06
N GLY A 132 2.30 8.20 -7.22
CA GLY A 132 2.97 9.21 -8.05
C GLY A 132 3.02 8.85 -9.52
N THR A 133 3.49 9.80 -10.31
CA THR A 133 3.80 9.70 -11.74
C THR A 133 5.30 9.85 -11.97
N ASN A 134 5.79 9.34 -13.11
CA ASN A 134 7.18 9.45 -13.56
C ASN A 134 7.29 9.67 -15.07
N ILE A 135 8.18 10.56 -15.52
CA ILE A 135 8.49 10.86 -16.93
C ILE A 135 10.01 10.78 -17.13
N ASP A 136 10.60 9.59 -17.14
CA ASP A 136 12.02 9.41 -17.49
C ASP A 136 12.13 9.01 -18.97
N LYS A 137 12.42 10.01 -19.81
CA LYS A 137 12.52 9.84 -21.27
C LYS A 137 13.46 8.69 -21.63
N ASP A 138 13.01 7.84 -22.54
CA ASP A 138 13.75 6.68 -23.06
C ASP A 138 14.04 5.58 -22.01
N LYS A 139 13.55 5.71 -20.76
CA LYS A 139 13.70 4.69 -19.71
C LYS A 139 12.38 4.17 -19.14
N LEU A 140 11.59 5.04 -18.51
CA LEU A 140 10.43 4.66 -17.71
C LEU A 140 9.38 5.78 -17.69
N PHE A 141 8.15 5.45 -18.08
CA PHE A 141 7.00 6.28 -17.77
C PHE A 141 6.08 5.53 -16.81
N VAL A 142 5.70 6.17 -15.72
CA VAL A 142 4.65 5.70 -14.81
C VAL A 142 3.50 6.68 -14.86
N ILE A 143 2.41 6.25 -15.45
CA ILE A 143 1.20 7.01 -15.69
C ILE A 143 0.15 6.46 -14.75
N ASN A 144 0.14 6.99 -13.54
CA ASN A 144 -1.07 6.99 -12.74
C ASN A 144 -2.06 7.95 -13.43
N ASN A 145 -3.13 7.41 -14.03
CA ASN A 145 -3.97 8.17 -14.97
C ASN A 145 -4.60 9.41 -14.34
N PHE A 146 -4.91 9.38 -13.04
CA PHE A 146 -5.39 10.54 -12.29
C PHE A 146 -4.37 11.69 -12.22
N GLY A 147 -3.08 11.44 -12.42
CA GLY A 147 -2.05 12.49 -12.53
C GLY A 147 -1.94 13.11 -13.92
N PHE A 148 -2.52 12.48 -14.95
CA PHE A 148 -2.38 12.89 -16.35
C PHE A 148 -3.69 13.31 -17.02
N PHE A 149 -4.82 12.73 -16.63
CA PHE A 149 -6.09 12.88 -17.31
C PHE A 149 -7.15 13.39 -16.33
N GLY A 150 -7.79 14.50 -16.70
CA GLY A 150 -8.87 15.12 -15.93
C GLY A 150 -10.26 14.80 -16.46
N TYR A 151 -11.27 15.40 -15.83
CA TYR A 151 -12.68 15.26 -16.19
C TYR A 151 -13.43 16.59 -16.03
N PHE A 152 -14.63 16.69 -16.61
CA PHE A 152 -15.55 17.80 -16.39
C PHE A 152 -16.61 17.45 -15.35
N ASP A 153 -17.13 18.48 -14.66
CA ASP A 153 -18.27 18.36 -13.75
C ASP A 153 -19.40 17.51 -14.32
N ASP A 154 -19.95 16.62 -13.49
CA ASP A 154 -21.04 15.69 -13.83
C ASP A 154 -20.80 14.79 -15.05
N GLN A 155 -19.58 14.73 -15.57
CA GLN A 155 -19.19 13.94 -16.75
C GLN A 155 -18.17 12.85 -16.40
N LYS A 156 -18.20 12.30 -15.17
CA LYS A 156 -17.31 11.19 -14.77
C LYS A 156 -17.74 9.84 -15.35
N SER A 157 -19.03 9.65 -15.63
CA SER A 157 -19.61 8.36 -16.03
C SER A 157 -19.73 8.15 -17.54
N ILE A 158 -19.07 8.99 -18.35
CA ILE A 158 -19.03 8.81 -19.82
C ILE A 158 -17.68 8.19 -20.24
N PRO A 159 -17.62 7.49 -21.39
CA PRO A 159 -16.40 6.78 -21.77
C PRO A 159 -15.19 7.67 -22.06
N PHE A 160 -14.00 7.11 -21.78
CA PHE A 160 -12.69 7.68 -22.04
C PHE A 160 -11.93 6.84 -23.07
N GLU A 161 -11.60 7.45 -24.19
CA GLU A 161 -10.67 6.91 -25.17
C GLU A 161 -9.28 7.48 -24.91
N ILE A 162 -8.30 6.62 -24.63
CA ILE A 162 -6.91 7.02 -24.35
C ILE A 162 -6.02 6.49 -25.47
N THR A 163 -5.31 7.37 -26.15
CA THR A 163 -4.30 7.02 -27.17
C THR A 163 -2.91 7.39 -26.67
N ILE A 164 -2.05 6.40 -26.47
CA ILE A 164 -0.66 6.58 -26.08
C ILE A 164 0.23 6.30 -27.28
N THR A 165 0.96 7.31 -27.75
CA THR A 165 2.04 7.13 -28.72
C THR A 165 3.35 6.89 -27.97
N LYS A 166 4.05 5.81 -28.29
CA LYS A 166 5.20 5.30 -27.52
C LYS A 166 6.40 4.97 -28.41
N PRO A 167 7.62 4.87 -27.84
CA PRO A 167 8.75 4.24 -28.52
C PRO A 167 8.42 2.82 -28.97
N ALA A 168 8.96 2.40 -30.11
CA ALA A 168 8.61 1.11 -30.73
C ALA A 168 9.00 -0.12 -29.88
N ASP A 169 10.01 0.04 -29.03
CA ASP A 169 10.56 -0.98 -28.13
C ASP A 169 9.94 -0.93 -26.72
N PHE A 170 9.00 -0.02 -26.47
CA PHE A 170 8.29 0.10 -25.20
C PHE A 170 7.01 -0.75 -25.19
N TYR A 171 6.68 -1.28 -24.02
CA TYR A 171 5.46 -2.04 -23.77
C TYR A 171 4.63 -1.38 -22.65
N GLY A 172 3.34 -1.18 -22.89
CA GLY A 172 2.40 -0.63 -21.90
C GLY A 172 1.87 -1.70 -20.95
N SER A 173 2.42 -1.77 -19.75
CA SER A 173 1.95 -2.65 -18.67
C SER A 173 0.80 -1.99 -17.92
N THR A 174 -0.39 -2.57 -18.03
CA THR A 174 -1.60 -2.08 -17.34
C THR A 174 -2.63 -3.21 -17.22
N SER A 175 -3.57 -3.05 -16.29
CA SER A 175 -4.74 -3.91 -16.15
C SER A 175 -5.76 -3.73 -17.29
N LEU A 176 -5.76 -2.58 -17.96
CA LEU A 176 -6.68 -2.30 -19.06
C LEU A 176 -6.53 -3.29 -20.22
N LYS A 177 -7.64 -3.53 -20.92
CA LYS A 177 -7.66 -4.24 -22.20
C LYS A 177 -7.58 -3.19 -23.29
N ALA A 178 -6.56 -3.27 -24.14
CA ALA A 178 -6.40 -2.36 -25.26
C ALA A 178 -7.33 -2.77 -26.41
N ASP A 179 -7.98 -1.79 -27.03
CA ASP A 179 -8.79 -1.98 -28.25
C ASP A 179 -7.89 -2.18 -29.47
N HIS A 180 -6.75 -1.49 -29.48
CA HIS A 180 -5.76 -1.56 -30.55
C HIS A 180 -4.37 -1.36 -29.97
N VAL A 181 -3.43 -2.20 -30.38
CA VAL A 181 -2.01 -2.12 -30.03
C VAL A 181 -1.22 -2.32 -31.31
N ASN A 182 -0.26 -1.43 -31.56
CA ASN A 182 0.77 -1.62 -32.56
C ASN A 182 2.14 -1.22 -31.98
N ALA A 183 3.19 -1.27 -32.80
CA ALA A 183 4.55 -1.01 -32.33
C ALA A 183 4.68 0.36 -31.62
N THR A 184 3.99 1.39 -32.11
CA THR A 184 4.18 2.77 -31.66
C THR A 184 2.94 3.39 -31.00
N THR A 185 1.83 2.66 -30.91
CA THR A 185 0.57 3.22 -30.43
C THR A 185 -0.29 2.18 -29.73
N ASP A 186 -0.74 2.54 -28.53
CA ASP A 186 -1.71 1.79 -27.74
C ASP A 186 -2.98 2.63 -27.57
N LYS A 187 -4.14 1.99 -27.76
CA LYS A 187 -5.45 2.62 -27.63
C LYS A 187 -6.33 1.84 -26.66
N TYR A 188 -6.87 2.55 -25.68
CA TYR A 188 -7.73 2.01 -24.64
C TYR A 188 -9.09 2.71 -24.68
N ASN A 189 -10.15 1.95 -24.40
CA ASN A 189 -11.48 2.48 -24.18
C ASN A 189 -11.95 2.05 -22.79
N VAL A 190 -12.25 3.03 -21.96
CA VAL A 190 -12.54 2.87 -20.54
C VAL A 190 -13.95 3.41 -20.28
N PRO A 191 -14.81 2.71 -19.53
CA PRO A 191 -16.23 3.06 -19.45
C PRO A 191 -16.51 4.39 -18.74
N ASP A 192 -15.65 4.78 -17.81
CA ASP A 192 -15.81 5.95 -16.96
C ASP A 192 -14.47 6.40 -16.34
N TYR A 193 -14.48 7.54 -15.68
CA TYR A 193 -13.30 8.10 -15.02
C TYR A 193 -12.84 7.27 -13.82
N TYR A 194 -13.77 6.61 -13.11
CA TYR A 194 -13.44 5.78 -11.95
C TYR A 194 -12.53 4.61 -12.37
N SER A 195 -12.91 3.93 -13.44
CA SER A 195 -12.15 2.84 -14.04
C SER A 195 -10.84 3.32 -14.65
N LEU A 196 -10.77 4.56 -15.13
CA LEU A 196 -9.54 5.13 -15.68
C LEU A 196 -8.55 5.47 -14.57
N ALA A 197 -8.99 6.20 -13.54
CA ALA A 197 -8.18 6.57 -12.39
C ALA A 197 -7.60 5.34 -11.70
N ASP A 198 -8.36 4.24 -11.63
CA ASP A 198 -7.97 2.99 -10.98
C ASP A 198 -7.12 2.04 -11.86
N ALA A 199 -6.48 2.54 -12.92
CA ALA A 199 -5.79 1.68 -13.88
C ALA A 199 -4.42 2.22 -14.33
N PRO A 200 -3.42 2.26 -13.45
CA PRO A 200 -2.09 2.74 -13.79
C PRO A 200 -1.50 2.06 -15.02
N MET A 201 -0.61 2.78 -15.71
CA MET A 201 0.14 2.28 -16.84
C MET A 201 1.64 2.50 -16.62
N MET A 202 2.45 1.49 -16.91
CA MET A 202 3.90 1.61 -16.93
C MET A 202 4.43 1.30 -18.32
N TYR A 203 5.20 2.23 -18.90
CA TYR A 203 5.83 2.06 -20.20
C TYR A 203 7.35 2.04 -20.07
N ASN A 204 7.94 0.93 -20.46
CA ASN A 204 9.39 0.71 -20.51
C ASN A 204 9.70 -0.42 -21.50
N LYS A 205 10.98 -0.69 -21.73
CA LYS A 205 11.41 -1.93 -22.40
C LYS A 205 10.90 -3.13 -21.60
N PRO A 206 10.22 -4.10 -22.23
CA PRO A 206 9.48 -5.13 -21.51
C PRO A 206 10.40 -6.11 -20.77
N ASP A 207 10.11 -6.31 -19.48
CA ASP A 207 10.46 -7.48 -18.69
C ASP A 207 9.17 -7.95 -18.00
N THR A 208 8.52 -8.95 -18.61
CA THR A 208 7.16 -9.36 -18.23
C THR A 208 7.03 -10.87 -18.15
N THR A 209 6.24 -11.36 -17.18
CA THR A 209 5.87 -12.77 -17.05
C THR A 209 4.38 -12.88 -16.77
N SER A 210 3.69 -13.72 -17.54
CA SER A 210 2.26 -14.03 -17.30
C SER A 210 2.10 -15.36 -16.58
N LEU A 211 1.24 -15.39 -15.57
CA LEU A 211 0.76 -16.60 -14.88
C LEU A 211 -0.73 -16.79 -15.16
N ASN A 212 -1.20 -18.03 -15.15
CA ASN A 212 -2.63 -18.33 -15.14
C ASN A 212 -3.00 -18.87 -13.76
N ILE A 213 -3.80 -18.11 -13.01
CA ILE A 213 -4.22 -18.43 -11.65
C ILE A 213 -5.73 -18.28 -11.57
N GLY A 214 -6.45 -19.34 -11.20
CA GLY A 214 -7.90 -19.26 -10.95
C GLY A 214 -8.73 -18.76 -12.13
N GLY A 215 -8.25 -18.96 -13.36
CA GLY A 215 -8.90 -18.50 -14.60
C GLY A 215 -8.54 -17.07 -15.02
N ALA A 216 -7.72 -16.36 -14.25
CA ALA A 216 -7.24 -15.03 -14.60
C ALA A 216 -5.83 -15.06 -15.19
N GLU A 217 -5.57 -14.16 -16.14
CA GLU A 217 -4.21 -13.82 -16.57
C GLU A 217 -3.59 -12.84 -15.57
N ILE A 218 -2.52 -13.26 -14.90
CA ILE A 218 -1.77 -12.44 -13.96
C ILE A 218 -0.49 -11.97 -14.65
N LEU A 219 -0.43 -10.69 -15.00
CA LEU A 219 0.77 -10.05 -15.52
C LEU A 219 1.68 -9.64 -14.35
N VAL A 220 2.95 -10.03 -14.39
CA VAL A 220 4.02 -9.47 -13.56
C VAL A 220 4.93 -8.69 -14.47
N SER A 221 4.97 -7.37 -14.29
CA SER A 221 5.80 -6.44 -15.07
C SER A 221 6.83 -5.77 -14.17
N LEU A 222 8.07 -5.71 -14.64
CA LEU A 222 9.19 -5.18 -13.89
C LEU A 222 9.92 -4.09 -14.69
N TYR A 223 10.26 -3.01 -14.00
CA TYR A 223 11.34 -2.11 -14.36
C TYR A 223 12.47 -2.21 -13.33
N SER A 224 13.66 -2.60 -13.77
CA SER A 224 14.88 -2.72 -12.96
C SER A 224 16.00 -1.93 -13.64
N PRO A 225 16.39 -0.74 -13.12
CA PRO A 225 17.32 0.15 -13.83
C PRO A 225 18.70 -0.47 -14.10
N ASN A 226 19.16 -1.37 -13.24
CA ASN A 226 20.43 -2.09 -13.38
C ASN A 226 20.25 -3.60 -13.60
N HIS A 227 19.04 -4.04 -13.99
CA HIS A 227 18.72 -5.45 -14.30
C HIS A 227 19.12 -6.45 -13.19
N LYS A 228 18.97 -6.06 -11.92
CA LYS A 228 19.32 -6.92 -10.77
C LYS A 228 18.28 -7.99 -10.46
N ALA A 229 17.06 -7.86 -10.98
CA ALA A 229 16.00 -8.83 -10.88
C ALA A 229 15.28 -8.95 -12.23
N THR A 230 14.57 -10.06 -12.45
CA THR A 230 13.71 -10.27 -13.62
C THR A 230 12.25 -10.47 -13.19
N SER A 231 11.28 -10.18 -14.07
CA SER A 231 9.88 -10.45 -13.77
C SER A 231 9.61 -11.94 -13.50
N ALA A 232 10.39 -12.83 -14.13
CA ALA A 232 10.27 -14.27 -13.96
C ALA A 232 10.65 -14.73 -12.55
N ASP A 233 11.70 -14.13 -11.96
CA ASP A 233 12.11 -14.41 -10.58
C ASP A 233 11.01 -14.00 -9.59
N LEU A 234 10.42 -12.82 -9.81
CA LEU A 234 9.34 -12.30 -8.97
C LEU A 234 8.06 -13.15 -9.12
N ALA A 235 7.67 -13.48 -10.34
CA ALA A 235 6.53 -14.34 -10.62
C ALA A 235 6.66 -15.73 -9.98
N LYS A 236 7.88 -16.31 -9.99
CA LYS A 236 8.16 -17.58 -9.31
C LYS A 236 7.96 -17.48 -7.80
N GLY A 237 8.40 -16.38 -7.17
CA GLY A 237 8.21 -16.14 -5.74
C GLY A 237 6.75 -15.86 -5.34
N LEU A 238 5.99 -15.20 -6.22
CA LEU A 238 4.58 -14.87 -5.98
C LEU A 238 3.63 -16.05 -6.17
N LYS A 239 3.94 -16.95 -7.09
CA LYS A 239 3.02 -18.04 -7.49
C LYS A 239 2.46 -18.85 -6.31
N PRO A 240 3.22 -19.31 -5.31
CA PRO A 240 2.67 -20.06 -4.18
C PRO A 240 1.60 -19.28 -3.41
N THR A 241 1.83 -17.98 -3.21
CA THR A 241 0.90 -17.07 -2.54
C THR A 241 -0.37 -16.87 -3.36
N LEU A 242 -0.24 -16.63 -4.67
CA LEU A 242 -1.39 -16.46 -5.57
C LEU A 242 -2.25 -17.73 -5.65
N GLU A 243 -1.64 -18.92 -5.65
CA GLU A 243 -2.36 -20.19 -5.62
C GLU A 243 -3.13 -20.39 -4.32
N ALA A 244 -2.56 -19.97 -3.19
CA ALA A 244 -3.22 -20.01 -1.90
C ALA A 244 -4.34 -18.97 -1.79
N GLN A 245 -4.18 -17.76 -2.34
CA GLN A 245 -5.25 -16.75 -2.44
C GLN A 245 -6.39 -17.24 -3.33
N LYS A 246 -6.07 -17.84 -4.49
CA LYS A 246 -7.07 -18.51 -5.34
C LYS A 246 -7.86 -19.55 -4.54
N ALA A 247 -7.18 -20.42 -3.79
CA ALA A 247 -7.86 -21.41 -2.96
C ALA A 247 -8.72 -20.75 -1.89
N TYR A 248 -8.22 -19.69 -1.24
CA TYR A 248 -8.94 -18.92 -0.22
C TYR A 248 -10.23 -18.29 -0.74
N LEU A 249 -10.24 -17.89 -2.02
CA LEU A 249 -11.40 -17.31 -2.70
C LEU A 249 -12.31 -18.34 -3.38
N GLY A 250 -12.10 -19.65 -3.13
CA GLY A 250 -12.97 -20.71 -3.65
C GLY A 250 -12.57 -21.25 -5.03
N GLY A 251 -11.32 -21.03 -5.46
CA GLY A 251 -10.72 -21.67 -6.64
C GLY A 251 -10.79 -20.86 -7.93
N LYS A 252 -11.63 -19.83 -8.00
CA LYS A 252 -11.75 -18.91 -9.14
C LYS A 252 -11.58 -17.47 -8.67
N LEU A 253 -10.82 -16.67 -9.42
CA LEU A 253 -10.66 -15.25 -9.12
C LEU A 253 -11.85 -14.42 -9.66
N PRO A 254 -12.20 -13.29 -9.02
CA PRO A 254 -13.31 -12.42 -9.46
C PRO A 254 -12.98 -11.53 -10.68
N VAL A 255 -11.83 -11.77 -11.32
CA VAL A 255 -11.28 -10.98 -12.42
C VAL A 255 -10.73 -11.90 -13.51
N ASP A 256 -10.71 -11.43 -14.76
CA ASP A 256 -10.11 -12.17 -15.89
C ASP A 256 -8.62 -11.82 -16.08
N LYS A 257 -8.21 -10.64 -15.61
CA LYS A 257 -6.86 -10.10 -15.75
C LYS A 257 -6.51 -9.31 -14.50
N TYR A 258 -5.27 -9.45 -14.03
CA TYR A 258 -4.68 -8.63 -12.97
C TYR A 258 -3.22 -8.31 -13.31
N ALA A 259 -2.72 -7.13 -12.95
CA ALA A 259 -1.33 -6.74 -13.20
C ALA A 259 -0.58 -6.31 -11.93
N PHE A 260 0.53 -6.99 -11.62
CA PHE A 260 1.56 -6.50 -10.73
C PHE A 260 2.51 -5.62 -11.53
N ILE A 261 2.49 -4.32 -11.29
CA ILE A 261 3.32 -3.32 -11.98
C ILE A 261 4.41 -2.88 -11.01
N ILE A 262 5.67 -3.23 -11.28
CA ILE A 262 6.75 -3.10 -10.30
C ILE A 262 7.84 -2.21 -10.86
N ALA A 263 8.04 -1.05 -10.25
CA ALA A 263 9.14 -0.14 -10.56
C ALA A 263 10.20 -0.19 -9.45
N LEU A 264 11.43 -0.50 -9.82
CA LEU A 264 12.57 -0.43 -8.91
C LEU A 264 13.34 0.88 -9.10
N THR A 265 13.90 1.39 -8.00
CA THR A 265 14.78 2.56 -8.03
C THR A 265 16.13 2.25 -7.39
N ASP A 266 17.20 2.76 -7.99
CA ASP A 266 18.53 2.83 -7.38
C ASP A 266 18.80 4.20 -6.73
N ASN A 267 17.82 5.12 -6.77
CA ASN A 267 17.93 6.42 -6.14
C ASN A 267 17.84 6.30 -4.62
N THR A 268 19.01 6.32 -3.98
CA THR A 268 19.15 6.26 -2.53
C THR A 268 18.67 7.51 -1.80
N LYS A 269 18.10 8.52 -2.46
CA LYS A 269 17.45 9.66 -1.77
C LYS A 269 15.97 9.44 -1.52
N ILE A 270 15.33 8.60 -2.33
CA ILE A 270 13.91 8.27 -2.17
C ILE A 270 13.76 7.28 -1.01
N ARG A 271 12.74 7.47 -0.18
CA ARG A 271 12.51 6.66 1.04
C ARG A 271 11.09 6.14 1.17
N SER A 272 10.17 6.66 0.38
CA SER A 272 8.78 6.26 0.42
C SER A 272 8.58 5.11 -0.59
N TYR A 273 8.72 3.91 -0.05
CA TYR A 273 8.57 2.63 -0.76
C TYR A 273 7.27 1.97 -0.34
N GLY A 274 6.67 1.18 -1.22
CA GLY A 274 5.47 0.41 -0.91
C GLY A 274 4.70 0.01 -2.15
N ALA A 275 3.40 -0.16 -1.98
CA ALA A 275 2.47 -0.48 -3.05
C ALA A 275 1.18 0.34 -2.91
N LEU A 276 0.49 0.56 -4.02
CA LEU A 276 -0.88 1.06 -4.06
C LEU A 276 -1.74 0.01 -4.76
N GLU A 277 -2.86 -0.33 -4.13
CA GLU A 277 -3.87 -1.20 -4.68
C GLU A 277 -4.69 -0.51 -5.78
N HIS A 278 -5.09 -1.31 -6.75
CA HIS A 278 -6.10 -0.99 -7.72
C HIS A 278 -7.01 -2.21 -7.92
N SER A 279 -8.23 -2.03 -8.42
CA SER A 279 -9.19 -3.13 -8.52
C SER A 279 -8.72 -4.28 -9.40
N TYR A 280 -7.85 -3.98 -10.37
CA TYR A 280 -7.30 -4.94 -11.34
C TYR A 280 -5.77 -4.90 -11.44
N SER A 281 -5.08 -4.18 -10.56
CA SER A 281 -3.61 -4.11 -10.54
C SER A 281 -3.09 -3.71 -9.17
N SER A 282 -1.78 -3.77 -8.98
CA SER A 282 -1.10 -3.07 -7.90
C SER A 282 0.20 -2.50 -8.44
N LEU A 283 0.50 -1.26 -8.05
CA LEU A 283 1.70 -0.55 -8.47
C LEU A 283 2.68 -0.54 -7.29
N TYR A 284 3.88 -1.06 -7.49
CA TYR A 284 4.93 -1.16 -6.48
C TYR A 284 6.08 -0.22 -6.82
N PHE A 285 6.59 0.45 -5.80
CA PHE A 285 7.82 1.23 -5.87
C PHE A 285 8.78 0.75 -4.78
N LEU A 286 9.89 0.12 -5.18
CA LEU A 286 10.79 -0.58 -4.27
C LEU A 286 12.26 -0.26 -4.59
N PRO A 287 13.19 -0.37 -3.61
CA PRO A 287 14.60 -0.17 -3.89
C PRO A 287 15.22 -1.38 -4.58
N GLU A 288 16.09 -1.13 -5.55
CA GLU A 288 16.81 -2.17 -6.31
C GLU A 288 18.03 -2.74 -5.55
N ASN A 289 18.30 -2.26 -4.34
CA ASN A 289 19.40 -2.77 -3.50
C ASN A 289 19.03 -4.08 -2.77
N PHE A 290 17.77 -4.52 -2.86
CA PHE A 290 17.34 -5.83 -2.39
C PHE A 290 17.79 -6.94 -3.33
N THR A 291 18.11 -8.11 -2.76
CA THR A 291 18.30 -9.32 -3.57
C THR A 291 16.98 -9.71 -4.24
N PRO A 292 16.98 -10.44 -5.38
CA PRO A 292 15.75 -10.92 -5.99
C PRO A 292 14.84 -11.70 -5.03
N ALA A 293 15.43 -12.51 -4.15
CA ALA A 293 14.68 -13.23 -3.11
C ALA A 293 14.02 -12.27 -2.11
N LYS A 294 14.72 -11.20 -1.69
CA LYS A 294 14.16 -10.21 -0.77
C LYS A 294 13.08 -9.35 -1.44
N LEU A 295 13.26 -9.00 -2.72
CA LEU A 295 12.21 -8.35 -3.52
C LEU A 295 10.96 -9.22 -3.60
N ALA A 296 11.13 -10.49 -3.99
CA ALA A 296 10.03 -11.43 -4.07
C ALA A 296 9.31 -11.62 -2.72
N GLU A 297 10.05 -11.64 -1.60
CA GLU A 297 9.47 -11.68 -0.25
C GLU A 297 8.69 -10.41 0.09
N ASN A 298 9.24 -9.22 -0.18
CA ASN A 298 8.56 -7.96 0.07
C ASN A 298 7.28 -7.82 -0.79
N ILE A 299 7.36 -8.16 -2.07
CA ILE A 299 6.19 -8.15 -2.97
C ILE A 299 5.22 -9.26 -2.59
N LYS A 300 5.69 -10.42 -2.09
CA LYS A 300 4.80 -11.43 -1.53
C LYS A 300 4.03 -10.89 -0.32
N ASN A 301 4.70 -10.23 0.60
CA ASN A 301 4.09 -9.74 1.83
C ASN A 301 3.10 -8.61 1.53
N ALA A 302 3.55 -7.56 0.83
CA ALA A 302 2.68 -6.47 0.41
C ALA A 302 1.62 -6.95 -0.58
N GLY A 303 2.01 -7.66 -1.63
CA GLY A 303 1.10 -8.15 -2.66
C GLY A 303 0.12 -9.20 -2.21
N SER A 304 0.32 -9.86 -1.06
CA SER A 304 -0.76 -10.65 -0.44
C SER A 304 -1.92 -9.75 -0.04
N HIS A 305 -1.65 -8.60 0.58
CA HIS A 305 -2.65 -7.58 0.91
C HIS A 305 -3.20 -6.96 -0.37
N GLU A 306 -2.34 -6.42 -1.23
CA GLU A 306 -2.77 -5.72 -2.45
C GLU A 306 -3.62 -6.59 -3.38
N PHE A 307 -3.28 -7.87 -3.52
CA PHE A 307 -4.05 -8.77 -4.37
C PHE A 307 -5.41 -9.14 -3.76
N PHE A 308 -5.59 -9.10 -2.43
CA PHE A 308 -6.92 -9.31 -1.84
C PHE A 308 -7.89 -8.15 -2.10
N HIS A 309 -7.39 -6.97 -2.49
CA HIS A 309 -8.23 -5.86 -2.92
C HIS A 309 -9.01 -6.14 -4.23
N ILE A 310 -8.75 -7.26 -4.93
CA ILE A 310 -9.64 -7.75 -6.00
C ILE A 310 -11.05 -8.12 -5.52
N VAL A 311 -11.25 -8.26 -4.20
CA VAL A 311 -12.58 -8.47 -3.60
C VAL A 311 -13.18 -7.12 -3.18
N THR A 312 -12.43 -6.33 -2.42
CA THR A 312 -12.87 -5.01 -1.95
C THR A 312 -11.82 -3.95 -2.28
N PRO A 313 -12.20 -2.82 -2.90
CA PRO A 313 -13.57 -2.35 -3.08
C PRO A 313 -14.33 -2.93 -4.29
N LEU A 314 -13.69 -3.76 -5.14
CA LEU A 314 -14.23 -4.12 -6.46
C LEU A 314 -15.68 -4.64 -6.45
N SER A 315 -16.05 -5.58 -5.58
CA SER A 315 -17.42 -6.13 -5.53
C SER A 315 -18.21 -5.74 -4.28
N ILE A 316 -17.61 -4.95 -3.40
CA ILE A 316 -18.22 -4.45 -2.17
C ILE A 316 -17.67 -3.05 -1.96
N HIS A 317 -18.45 -2.02 -2.27
CA HIS A 317 -18.04 -0.62 -2.10
C HIS A 317 -19.19 0.21 -1.52
N SER A 318 -18.87 1.17 -0.66
CA SER A 318 -19.84 2.17 -0.24
C SER A 318 -20.05 3.19 -1.37
N HIS A 319 -21.03 4.08 -1.21
CA HIS A 319 -21.22 5.19 -2.14
C HIS A 319 -19.98 6.10 -2.19
N GLU A 320 -19.33 6.35 -1.05
CA GLU A 320 -18.12 7.16 -0.94
C GLU A 320 -16.94 6.57 -1.72
N VAL A 321 -16.93 5.26 -1.96
CA VAL A 321 -15.86 4.58 -2.71
C VAL A 321 -16.25 4.35 -4.17
N GLY A 322 -17.46 3.88 -4.45
CA GLY A 322 -17.92 3.59 -5.83
C GLY A 322 -18.19 4.83 -6.67
N GLU A 323 -18.64 5.91 -6.01
CA GLU A 323 -18.93 7.21 -6.64
C GLU A 323 -18.01 8.28 -6.05
N PHE A 324 -16.72 7.96 -6.00
CA PHE A 324 -15.73 8.75 -5.30
C PHE A 324 -15.69 10.21 -5.79
N ASP A 325 -15.75 11.13 -4.83
CA ASP A 325 -15.62 12.56 -5.09
C ASP A 325 -14.14 12.95 -5.07
N TYR A 326 -13.52 12.97 -6.25
CA TYR A 326 -12.11 13.30 -6.41
C TYR A 326 -11.76 14.76 -6.07
N ASP A 327 -12.74 15.65 -5.96
CA ASP A 327 -12.52 17.08 -5.67
C ASP A 327 -12.80 17.41 -4.19
N HIS A 328 -13.86 16.82 -3.65
CA HIS A 328 -14.28 16.95 -2.24
C HIS A 328 -14.36 15.58 -1.56
N PRO A 329 -13.23 14.89 -1.33
CA PRO A 329 -13.21 13.51 -0.89
C PRO A 329 -13.94 13.32 0.44
N LYS A 330 -14.86 12.35 0.45
CA LYS A 330 -15.55 11.88 1.64
C LYS A 330 -15.11 10.46 1.94
N MET A 331 -14.84 10.21 3.21
CA MET A 331 -14.36 8.92 3.66
C MET A 331 -15.50 8.00 4.07
N SER A 332 -15.43 6.75 3.64
CA SER A 332 -16.31 5.69 4.13
C SER A 332 -16.05 5.40 5.62
N ALA A 333 -17.09 4.97 6.32
CA ALA A 333 -17.05 4.45 7.68
C ALA A 333 -16.32 3.10 7.81
N HIS A 334 -15.92 2.45 6.71
CA HIS A 334 -15.62 1.01 6.72
C HIS A 334 -14.19 0.62 6.35
N LEU A 335 -13.18 1.44 6.69
CA LEU A 335 -11.78 1.02 6.55
C LEU A 335 -11.43 -0.24 7.36
N TRP A 336 -12.19 -0.54 8.43
CA TRP A 336 -12.07 -1.82 9.14
C TRP A 336 -12.33 -3.04 8.22
N MET A 337 -13.15 -2.88 7.18
CA MET A 337 -13.43 -3.90 6.18
C MET A 337 -12.46 -3.77 4.99
N TYR A 338 -12.30 -2.57 4.44
CA TYR A 338 -11.45 -2.35 3.25
C TYR A 338 -9.99 -2.69 3.50
N GLU A 339 -9.43 -2.24 4.62
CA GLU A 339 -8.04 -2.51 4.98
C GLU A 339 -7.96 -3.63 6.02
N GLY A 340 -8.77 -3.56 7.07
CA GLY A 340 -8.66 -4.49 8.19
C GLY A 340 -8.96 -5.94 7.83
N LEU A 341 -10.09 -6.22 7.16
CA LEU A 341 -10.42 -7.58 6.74
C LEU A 341 -9.51 -8.09 5.62
N THR A 342 -9.04 -7.21 4.74
CA THR A 342 -8.05 -7.53 3.70
C THR A 342 -6.72 -7.97 4.32
N GLU A 343 -6.22 -7.18 5.27
CA GLU A 343 -4.99 -7.46 6.01
C GLU A 343 -5.13 -8.73 6.87
N TYR A 344 -6.30 -8.95 7.45
CA TYR A 344 -6.61 -10.21 8.14
C TYR A 344 -6.56 -11.40 7.18
N ALA A 345 -7.19 -11.30 6.00
CA ALA A 345 -7.20 -12.36 5.00
C ALA A 345 -5.79 -12.66 4.49
N ALA A 346 -4.96 -11.63 4.27
CA ALA A 346 -3.56 -11.75 3.87
C ALA A 346 -2.73 -12.63 4.83
N HIS A 347 -2.99 -12.55 6.14
CA HIS A 347 -2.33 -13.38 7.14
C HIS A 347 -3.00 -14.74 7.33
N HIS A 348 -4.33 -14.75 7.41
CA HIS A 348 -5.09 -15.98 7.68
C HIS A 348 -4.93 -16.99 6.54
N MET A 349 -4.94 -16.53 5.29
CA MET A 349 -4.69 -17.37 4.11
C MET A 349 -3.35 -18.11 4.22
N GLN A 350 -2.29 -17.43 4.66
CA GLN A 350 -0.96 -18.03 4.73
C GLN A 350 -0.90 -19.19 5.72
N VAL A 351 -1.48 -19.04 6.91
CA VAL A 351 -1.51 -20.12 7.90
C VAL A 351 -2.49 -21.23 7.48
N LYS A 352 -3.62 -20.86 6.86
CA LYS A 352 -4.64 -21.81 6.42
C LYS A 352 -4.11 -22.78 5.35
N TYR A 353 -3.26 -22.29 4.45
CA TYR A 353 -2.67 -23.09 3.38
C TYR A 353 -1.22 -23.50 3.63
N GLY A 354 -0.74 -23.39 4.87
CA GLY A 354 0.57 -23.91 5.28
C GLY A 354 1.78 -23.17 4.72
N LEU A 355 1.62 -21.92 4.28
CA LEU A 355 2.72 -21.04 3.88
C LEU A 355 3.52 -20.56 5.11
N ILE A 356 2.85 -20.46 6.25
CA ILE A 356 3.45 -20.25 7.57
C ILE A 356 2.82 -21.22 8.56
N ASP A 357 3.56 -21.60 9.59
CA ASP A 357 3.02 -22.40 10.69
C ASP A 357 2.20 -21.55 11.69
N PHE A 358 1.51 -22.21 12.61
CA PHE A 358 0.67 -21.53 13.59
C PHE A 358 1.47 -20.63 14.55
N LYS A 359 2.70 -20.99 14.88
CA LYS A 359 3.57 -20.20 15.76
C LYS A 359 4.00 -18.90 15.09
N GLN A 360 4.37 -18.97 13.81
CA GLN A 360 4.65 -17.81 12.95
C GLN A 360 3.42 -16.91 12.84
N TYR A 361 2.23 -17.50 12.63
CA TYR A 361 0.98 -16.75 12.62
C TYR A 361 0.71 -16.02 13.95
N LEU A 362 0.88 -16.68 15.10
CA LEU A 362 0.74 -16.04 16.41
C LEU A 362 1.75 -14.92 16.63
N LYS A 363 2.98 -15.05 16.10
CA LYS A 363 3.95 -13.96 16.13
C LYS A 363 3.42 -12.74 15.37
N VAL A 364 2.86 -12.94 14.17
CA VAL A 364 2.24 -11.84 13.40
C VAL A 364 1.12 -11.18 14.22
N GLN A 365 0.22 -11.96 14.83
CA GLN A 365 -0.87 -11.38 15.63
C GLN A 365 -0.36 -10.64 16.88
N ASN A 366 0.71 -11.14 17.51
CA ASN A 366 1.37 -10.46 18.62
C ASN A 366 1.98 -9.12 18.20
N ASP A 367 2.67 -9.09 17.06
CA ASP A 367 3.24 -7.85 16.51
C ASP A 367 2.13 -6.81 16.23
N LYS A 368 0.97 -7.24 15.72
CA LYS A 368 -0.20 -6.37 15.52
C LYS A 368 -0.78 -5.84 16.83
N LEU A 369 -0.90 -6.69 17.85
CA LEU A 369 -1.35 -6.28 19.19
C LEU A 369 -0.40 -5.22 19.79
N ASP A 370 0.91 -5.42 19.66
CA ASP A 370 1.93 -4.50 20.17
C ASP A 370 1.95 -3.18 19.40
N ASN A 371 1.83 -3.22 18.06
CA ASN A 371 1.75 -2.02 17.23
C ASN A 371 0.47 -1.23 17.48
N ALA A 372 -0.67 -1.90 17.69
CA ALA A 372 -1.95 -1.27 17.98
C ALA A 372 -1.91 -0.40 19.26
N MET A 373 -1.00 -0.70 20.21
CA MET A 373 -0.83 0.09 21.44
C MET A 373 -0.36 1.53 21.20
N ARG A 374 0.13 1.86 20.00
CA ARG A 374 0.53 3.21 19.62
C ARG A 374 -0.67 4.13 19.33
N TYR A 375 -1.87 3.57 19.21
CA TYR A 375 -3.09 4.25 18.79
C TYR A 375 -4.15 4.30 19.90
N ASN A 376 -5.21 5.08 19.67
CA ASN A 376 -6.31 5.19 20.61
C ASN A 376 -7.25 3.98 20.52
N ASP A 377 -7.11 3.04 21.46
CA ASP A 377 -7.91 1.81 21.52
C ASP A 377 -9.41 2.05 21.82
N THR A 378 -9.80 3.23 22.27
CA THR A 378 -11.22 3.57 22.55
C THR A 378 -11.89 4.37 21.44
N LEU A 379 -11.16 4.69 20.36
CA LEU A 379 -11.72 5.37 19.20
C LEU A 379 -12.51 4.36 18.35
N ALA A 380 -13.79 4.64 18.12
CA ALA A 380 -14.61 3.88 17.19
C ALA A 380 -13.98 3.90 15.79
N PHE A 381 -13.84 2.72 15.18
CA PHE A 381 -13.25 2.56 13.85
C PHE A 381 -14.05 3.29 12.77
N THR A 382 -15.37 3.30 12.86
CA THR A 382 -16.22 4.03 11.90
C THR A 382 -16.00 5.54 11.98
N LYS A 383 -15.77 6.08 13.18
CA LYS A 383 -15.48 7.50 13.40
C LYS A 383 -14.06 7.85 12.94
N MET A 384 -13.09 7.00 13.26
CA MET A 384 -11.70 7.13 12.77
C MET A 384 -11.69 7.19 11.24
N SER A 385 -12.36 6.23 10.59
CA SER A 385 -12.41 6.12 9.13
C SER A 385 -12.97 7.39 8.48
N LYS A 386 -14.11 7.92 8.99
CA LYS A 386 -14.72 9.16 8.44
C LYS A 386 -13.84 10.41 8.58
N GLY A 387 -12.97 10.47 9.59
CA GLY A 387 -12.08 11.61 9.86
C GLY A 387 -10.60 11.34 9.61
N VAL A 388 -10.26 10.32 8.81
CA VAL A 388 -8.87 9.90 8.61
C VAL A 388 -8.07 10.88 7.74
N LEU A 389 -8.75 11.72 6.96
CA LEU A 389 -8.10 12.79 6.18
C LEU A 389 -7.81 14.04 7.01
N ASP A 390 -8.31 14.12 8.25
CA ASP A 390 -8.18 15.30 9.11
C ASP A 390 -7.86 14.94 10.57
N THR A 391 -8.88 14.94 11.42
CA THR A 391 -8.87 14.78 12.87
C THR A 391 -8.15 13.51 13.33
N TYR A 392 -8.20 12.44 12.53
CA TYR A 392 -7.68 11.12 12.87
C TYR A 392 -6.61 10.61 11.90
N GLU A 393 -5.95 11.49 11.14
CA GLU A 393 -4.84 11.14 10.24
C GLU A 393 -3.78 10.27 10.96
N SER A 394 -3.37 10.67 12.16
CA SER A 394 -2.37 9.94 12.95
C SER A 394 -2.83 8.56 13.44
N GLN A 395 -4.11 8.21 13.24
CA GLN A 395 -4.69 6.91 13.61
C GLN A 395 -4.81 5.97 12.40
N TYR A 396 -4.55 6.44 11.18
CA TYR A 396 -4.75 5.68 9.95
C TYR A 396 -4.06 4.32 10.00
N GLY A 397 -2.78 4.25 10.37
CA GLY A 397 -2.02 3.00 10.42
C GLY A 397 -2.65 1.91 11.31
N ASN A 398 -3.56 2.26 12.22
CA ASN A 398 -4.30 1.30 13.04
C ASN A 398 -5.28 0.44 12.22
N VAL A 399 -5.63 0.83 10.98
CA VAL A 399 -6.45 0.00 10.09
C VAL A 399 -5.79 -1.33 9.77
N TYR A 400 -4.46 -1.36 9.65
CA TYR A 400 -3.68 -2.57 9.43
C TYR A 400 -3.44 -3.35 10.72
N GLU A 401 -3.42 -2.67 11.87
CA GLU A 401 -3.16 -3.30 13.16
C GLU A 401 -4.47 -3.77 13.81
N LYS A 402 -5.18 -2.88 14.52
CA LYS A 402 -6.45 -3.24 15.15
C LYS A 402 -7.52 -3.63 14.14
N GLY A 403 -7.51 -3.12 12.90
CA GLY A 403 -8.47 -3.56 11.87
C GLY A 403 -8.31 -5.05 11.51
N ALA A 404 -7.08 -5.56 11.37
CA ALA A 404 -6.85 -6.99 11.18
C ALA A 404 -7.28 -7.83 12.40
N LEU A 405 -7.11 -7.29 13.62
CA LEU A 405 -7.58 -7.93 14.85
C LEU A 405 -9.12 -7.93 14.96
N ILE A 406 -9.82 -6.90 14.45
CA ILE A 406 -11.27 -6.92 14.26
C ILE A 406 -11.65 -8.11 13.36
N GLY A 407 -10.93 -8.27 12.24
CA GLY A 407 -11.14 -9.39 11.31
C GLY A 407 -10.96 -10.76 11.94
N LEU A 408 -9.92 -10.93 12.76
CA LEU A 408 -9.66 -12.15 13.53
C LEU A 408 -10.80 -12.47 14.49
N CYS A 409 -11.21 -11.49 15.30
CA CYS A 409 -12.30 -11.67 16.26
C CYS A 409 -13.62 -11.99 15.55
N LEU A 410 -13.91 -11.31 14.44
CA LEU A 410 -15.10 -11.53 13.65
C LEU A 410 -15.14 -12.94 13.03
N ASP A 411 -14.05 -13.40 12.41
CA ASP A 411 -13.99 -14.74 11.80
C ASP A 411 -14.20 -15.84 12.84
N ILE A 412 -13.53 -15.75 13.99
CA ILE A 412 -13.68 -16.73 15.07
C ILE A 412 -15.11 -16.70 15.63
N LYS A 413 -15.72 -15.52 15.83
CA LYS A 413 -17.09 -15.42 16.33
C LYS A 413 -18.11 -15.99 15.35
N LEU A 414 -17.98 -15.71 14.06
CA LEU A 414 -18.81 -16.31 13.00
C LEU A 414 -18.71 -17.85 13.03
N ARG A 415 -17.49 -18.37 13.19
CA ARG A 415 -17.25 -19.82 13.27
C ARG A 415 -17.83 -20.44 14.53
N GLN A 416 -17.76 -19.77 15.67
CA GLN A 416 -18.42 -20.23 16.90
C GLN A 416 -19.93 -20.38 16.71
N LEU A 417 -20.58 -19.36 16.13
CA LEU A 417 -22.04 -19.34 15.94
C LEU A 417 -22.52 -20.34 14.88
N SER A 418 -21.64 -20.72 13.95
CA SER A 418 -21.94 -21.62 12.84
C SER A 418 -21.43 -23.05 13.00
N ASN A 419 -20.86 -23.40 14.16
CA ASN A 419 -20.16 -24.67 14.38
C ASN A 419 -19.06 -24.93 13.32
N GLY A 420 -18.26 -23.90 13.05
CA GLY A 420 -17.11 -23.92 12.13
C GLY A 420 -17.45 -23.75 10.64
N LYS A 421 -18.74 -23.67 10.27
CA LYS A 421 -19.18 -23.72 8.86
C LYS A 421 -19.15 -22.39 8.13
N TYR A 422 -19.15 -21.27 8.86
CA TYR A 422 -19.24 -19.93 8.31
C TYR A 422 -18.18 -19.02 8.95
N GLY A 423 -17.38 -18.36 8.12
CA GLY A 423 -16.35 -17.41 8.53
C GLY A 423 -16.37 -16.13 7.70
N THR A 424 -15.36 -15.28 7.86
CA THR A 424 -15.25 -14.03 7.09
C THR A 424 -15.13 -14.28 5.58
N GLN A 425 -14.53 -15.39 5.15
CA GLN A 425 -14.52 -15.80 3.74
C GLN A 425 -15.93 -15.91 3.16
N ASN A 426 -16.86 -16.52 3.91
CA ASN A 426 -18.25 -16.66 3.48
C ASN A 426 -18.97 -15.31 3.52
N LEU A 427 -18.74 -14.52 4.57
CA LEU A 427 -19.31 -13.17 4.70
C LEU A 427 -18.94 -12.30 3.50
N MET A 428 -17.65 -12.25 3.13
CA MET A 428 -17.19 -11.45 2.01
C MET A 428 -17.74 -11.97 0.67
N ALA A 429 -17.89 -13.28 0.50
CA ALA A 429 -18.54 -13.85 -0.69
C ALA A 429 -20.03 -13.46 -0.78
N ASP A 430 -20.77 -13.51 0.34
CA ASP A 430 -22.18 -13.16 0.38
C ASP A 430 -22.42 -11.66 0.20
N LEU A 431 -21.58 -10.81 0.78
CA LEU A 431 -21.58 -9.36 0.53
C LEU A 431 -21.27 -9.07 -0.95
N SER A 432 -20.26 -9.74 -1.52
CA SER A 432 -19.91 -9.59 -2.95
C SER A 432 -21.06 -10.01 -3.86
N LYS A 433 -21.84 -11.03 -3.49
CA LYS A 433 -23.05 -11.44 -4.19
C LYS A 433 -24.20 -10.43 -4.01
N THR A 434 -24.28 -9.78 -2.85
CA THR A 434 -25.35 -8.83 -2.50
C THR A 434 -25.20 -7.50 -3.23
N TYR A 435 -23.96 -7.03 -3.38
CA TYR A 435 -23.65 -5.73 -3.97
C TYR A 435 -23.08 -5.87 -5.40
N GLY A 436 -22.07 -6.71 -5.58
CA GLY A 436 -21.40 -6.85 -6.87
C GLY A 436 -20.70 -5.56 -7.29
N LYS A 437 -20.30 -5.47 -8.56
CA LYS A 437 -19.44 -4.38 -9.06
C LYS A 437 -20.15 -3.03 -9.28
N THR A 438 -21.47 -3.01 -9.23
CA THR A 438 -22.26 -1.87 -9.72
C THR A 438 -23.20 -1.28 -8.68
N LYS A 439 -23.31 -1.90 -7.49
CA LYS A 439 -24.26 -1.46 -6.47
C LYS A 439 -23.49 -1.06 -5.22
N SER A 440 -23.35 0.24 -5.04
CA SER A 440 -22.88 0.83 -3.80
C SER A 440 -23.86 0.59 -2.65
N PHE A 441 -23.34 0.51 -1.43
CA PHE A 441 -24.15 0.59 -0.20
C PHE A 441 -23.97 1.93 0.50
N ASN A 442 -24.96 2.33 1.28
CA ASN A 442 -24.83 3.47 2.19
C ASN A 442 -24.10 3.01 3.46
N ASP A 443 -23.11 3.77 3.94
CA ASP A 443 -22.32 3.41 5.14
C ASP A 443 -23.19 2.94 6.32
N ASP A 444 -24.29 3.64 6.61
CA ASP A 444 -25.13 3.34 7.77
C ASP A 444 -25.95 2.03 7.63
N GLU A 445 -25.97 1.40 6.45
CA GLU A 445 -26.73 0.17 6.16
C GLU A 445 -25.90 -1.13 6.25
N LEU A 446 -24.56 -1.04 6.21
CA LEU A 446 -23.70 -2.22 6.07
C LEU A 446 -23.87 -3.18 7.24
N PHE A 447 -23.88 -2.69 8.47
CA PHE A 447 -23.98 -3.55 9.66
C PHE A 447 -25.33 -4.27 9.75
N ALA A 448 -26.43 -3.60 9.38
CA ALA A 448 -27.75 -4.23 9.32
C ALA A 448 -27.78 -5.35 8.27
N THR A 449 -27.13 -5.12 7.12
CA THR A 449 -26.99 -6.13 6.07
C THR A 449 -26.18 -7.33 6.55
N ILE A 450 -25.02 -7.11 7.17
CA ILE A 450 -24.19 -8.18 7.75
C ILE A 450 -24.99 -8.97 8.80
N THR A 451 -25.72 -8.28 9.67
CA THR A 451 -26.56 -8.92 10.70
C THR A 451 -27.60 -9.84 10.09
N LYS A 452 -28.27 -9.39 9.01
CA LYS A 452 -29.28 -10.18 8.28
C LYS A 452 -28.68 -11.40 7.58
N LEU A 453 -27.47 -11.29 7.04
CA LEU A 453 -26.75 -12.39 6.38
C LEU A 453 -26.21 -13.42 7.37
N THR A 454 -25.99 -13.01 8.63
CA THR A 454 -25.29 -13.82 9.62
C THR A 454 -26.15 -14.05 10.86
N TYR A 455 -25.85 -13.37 11.97
CA TYR A 455 -26.46 -13.56 13.29
C TYR A 455 -26.63 -12.22 14.01
N PRO A 456 -27.66 -12.06 14.87
CA PRO A 456 -27.81 -10.88 15.74
C PRO A 456 -26.55 -10.53 16.54
N GLU A 457 -25.85 -11.55 17.07
CA GLU A 457 -24.62 -11.42 17.86
C GLU A 457 -23.45 -10.82 17.07
N ILE A 458 -23.46 -10.97 15.74
CA ILE A 458 -22.49 -10.31 14.85
C ILE A 458 -22.82 -8.83 14.69
N GLY A 459 -24.11 -8.50 14.57
CA GLY A 459 -24.56 -7.11 14.61
C GLY A 459 -24.17 -6.42 15.91
N GLU A 460 -24.36 -7.09 17.05
CA GLU A 460 -23.92 -6.60 18.36
C GLU A 460 -22.40 -6.44 18.42
N PHE A 461 -21.63 -7.40 17.91
CA PHE A 461 -20.17 -7.31 17.83
C PHE A 461 -19.72 -6.06 17.05
N LEU A 462 -20.28 -5.83 15.86
CA LEU A 462 -19.93 -4.69 15.03
C LEU A 462 -20.28 -3.37 15.71
N ASN A 463 -21.48 -3.27 16.31
CA ASN A 463 -21.90 -2.07 17.02
C ASN A 463 -21.04 -1.78 18.25
N LYS A 464 -20.60 -2.81 18.96
CA LYS A 464 -19.85 -2.68 20.22
C LYS A 464 -18.38 -2.37 20.00
N TYR A 465 -17.74 -3.08 19.07
CA TYR A 465 -16.27 -3.06 18.92
C TYR A 465 -15.78 -2.32 17.67
N VAL A 466 -16.65 -2.06 16.68
CA VAL A 466 -16.27 -1.37 15.44
C VAL A 466 -16.83 0.06 15.42
N SER A 467 -18.13 0.26 15.59
CA SER A 467 -18.71 1.61 15.73
C SER A 467 -18.76 2.12 17.18
N GLY A 468 -18.54 1.24 18.15
CA GLY A 468 -18.43 1.56 19.57
C GLY A 468 -16.98 1.78 20.03
N SER A 469 -16.83 2.13 21.31
CA SER A 469 -15.54 2.43 21.95
C SER A 469 -15.00 1.27 22.81
N GLU A 470 -15.68 0.12 22.82
CA GLU A 470 -15.28 -1.01 23.65
C GLU A 470 -14.07 -1.75 23.06
N LYS A 471 -13.23 -2.28 23.94
CA LYS A 471 -12.04 -3.03 23.56
C LYS A 471 -12.42 -4.41 23.06
N LEU A 472 -11.71 -4.90 22.04
CA LEU A 472 -11.95 -6.22 21.48
C LEU A 472 -11.77 -7.32 22.55
N PRO A 473 -12.60 -8.38 22.50
CA PRO A 473 -12.62 -9.43 23.52
C PRO A 473 -11.50 -10.48 23.30
N TYR A 474 -10.24 -10.04 23.19
CA TYR A 474 -9.10 -10.89 22.84
C TYR A 474 -8.99 -12.14 23.71
N LYS A 475 -9.18 -12.01 25.03
CA LYS A 475 -9.08 -13.14 25.96
C LYS A 475 -10.06 -14.27 25.66
N GLU A 476 -11.33 -13.94 25.39
CA GLU A 476 -12.36 -14.92 25.04
C GLU A 476 -12.07 -15.55 23.67
N ILE A 477 -11.75 -14.71 22.68
CA ILE A 477 -11.53 -15.13 21.30
C ILE A 477 -10.32 -16.07 21.19
N PHE A 478 -9.15 -15.67 21.71
CA PHE A 478 -7.96 -16.52 21.69
C PHE A 478 -8.17 -17.81 22.49
N ALA A 479 -8.83 -17.75 23.66
CA ALA A 479 -9.06 -18.95 24.46
C ALA A 479 -9.93 -19.97 23.73
N SER A 480 -10.89 -19.53 22.91
CA SER A 480 -11.76 -20.41 22.13
C SER A 480 -11.01 -21.23 21.08
N ILE A 481 -9.87 -20.74 20.61
CA ILE A 481 -8.97 -21.46 19.70
C ILE A 481 -7.78 -22.04 20.45
N GLY A 482 -7.78 -22.10 21.78
CA GLY A 482 -6.71 -22.75 22.55
C GLY A 482 -5.45 -21.91 22.79
N VAL A 483 -5.58 -20.59 22.76
CA VAL A 483 -4.48 -19.64 23.02
C VAL A 483 -4.86 -18.75 24.20
N GLY A 484 -4.01 -18.71 25.23
CA GLY A 484 -4.13 -17.73 26.30
C GLY A 484 -3.67 -16.36 25.83
N PHE A 485 -4.42 -15.32 26.19
CA PHE A 485 -4.01 -13.92 26.03
C PHE A 485 -3.91 -13.25 27.39
N GLU A 486 -2.72 -12.76 27.70
CA GLU A 486 -2.46 -11.96 28.89
C GLU A 486 -2.05 -10.54 28.48
N PRO A 487 -2.85 -9.50 28.80
CA PRO A 487 -2.57 -8.14 28.35
C PRO A 487 -1.26 -7.60 28.93
N VAL A 488 -0.88 -8.07 30.12
CA VAL A 488 0.42 -7.79 30.73
C VAL A 488 0.81 -8.94 31.65
N ILE A 489 2.07 -9.36 31.54
CA ILE A 489 2.71 -10.24 32.52
C ILE A 489 3.99 -9.57 33.03
N THR A 490 4.40 -9.95 34.23
CA THR A 490 5.73 -9.63 34.73
C THR A 490 6.67 -10.77 34.39
N ILE A 491 7.72 -10.49 33.62
CA ILE A 491 8.81 -11.43 33.36
C ILE A 491 10.07 -11.00 34.12
N LYS A 492 10.92 -11.97 34.42
CA LYS A 492 12.26 -11.71 34.95
C LYS A 492 13.26 -11.95 33.82
N LYS A 493 14.01 -10.92 33.45
CA LYS A 493 15.08 -10.99 32.47
C LYS A 493 16.40 -10.67 33.15
N ALA A 494 17.48 -11.32 32.73
CA ALA A 494 18.81 -10.95 33.19
C ALA A 494 19.08 -9.46 32.89
N ASP A 495 19.68 -8.80 33.86
CA ASP A 495 20.14 -7.44 33.74
C ASP A 495 21.51 -7.43 33.07
N LEU A 496 21.67 -6.59 32.05
CA LEU A 496 22.96 -6.34 31.41
C LEU A 496 23.55 -5.00 31.87
N GLY A 497 22.85 -4.30 32.77
CA GLY A 497 23.15 -2.94 33.18
C GLY A 497 22.58 -1.94 32.17
N LYS A 498 21.77 -1.01 32.64
CA LYS A 498 21.27 0.07 31.80
C LYS A 498 22.42 0.99 31.41
N MET A 499 22.60 1.24 30.12
CA MET A 499 23.51 2.26 29.59
C MET A 499 22.93 2.80 28.27
N GLY A 500 23.37 4.00 27.86
CA GLY A 500 23.07 4.51 26.52
C GLY A 500 24.00 3.83 25.51
N VAL A 501 23.46 2.98 24.66
CA VAL A 501 24.22 2.30 23.60
C VAL A 501 24.04 3.05 22.28
N GLY A 502 25.15 3.36 21.61
CA GLY A 502 25.19 3.89 20.27
C GLY A 502 25.71 2.86 19.27
N TYR A 503 25.49 3.12 17.98
CA TYR A 503 26.03 2.34 16.88
C TYR A 503 26.72 3.28 15.89
N ASN A 504 27.98 3.01 15.54
CA ASN A 504 28.78 3.87 14.66
C ASN A 504 28.86 3.37 13.22
N GLY A 505 27.99 2.44 12.82
CA GLY A 505 28.02 1.80 11.50
C GLY A 505 28.85 0.51 11.45
N LYS A 506 29.62 0.21 12.50
CA LYS A 506 30.44 -1.01 12.59
C LYS A 506 30.33 -1.71 13.95
N ASN A 507 30.49 -0.96 15.04
CA ASN A 507 30.51 -1.47 16.40
C ASN A 507 29.43 -0.81 17.25
N PHE A 508 28.87 -1.57 18.19
CA PHE A 508 28.09 -1.02 19.30
C PHE A 508 29.02 -0.43 20.34
N PHE A 509 28.67 0.71 20.91
CA PHE A 509 29.49 1.37 21.93
C PHE A 509 28.66 2.04 23.01
N VAL A 510 29.27 2.24 24.18
CA VAL A 510 28.65 2.96 25.31
C VAL A 510 28.70 4.46 25.01
N ALA A 511 27.58 5.01 24.53
CA ALA A 511 27.45 6.41 24.15
C ALA A 511 27.16 7.34 25.34
N ASP A 512 26.39 6.86 26.32
CA ASP A 512 25.98 7.65 27.49
C ASP A 512 25.94 6.78 28.76
N ILE A 513 26.43 7.35 29.86
CA ILE A 513 26.48 6.73 31.18
C ILE A 513 25.67 7.52 32.23
N ASN A 514 25.05 8.64 31.86
CA ASN A 514 24.33 9.52 32.79
C ASN A 514 23.09 8.85 33.42
N LYS A 515 22.47 7.90 32.71
CA LYS A 515 21.31 7.12 33.19
C LYS A 515 21.69 5.68 33.55
N MET A 516 22.97 5.42 33.83
CA MET A 516 23.46 4.09 34.16
C MET A 516 22.92 3.63 35.53
N ASP A 517 22.38 2.41 35.58
CA ASP A 517 21.93 1.82 36.83
C ASP A 517 23.09 1.22 37.63
N ASP A 518 22.79 0.76 38.85
CA ASP A 518 23.83 0.26 39.74
C ASP A 518 24.48 -1.03 39.24
N PHE A 519 23.74 -1.87 38.50
CA PHE A 519 24.30 -3.06 37.87
C PHE A 519 25.30 -2.68 36.77
N GLY A 520 24.96 -1.72 35.89
CA GLY A 520 25.86 -1.18 34.88
C GLY A 520 27.12 -0.54 35.48
N LYS A 521 26.99 0.18 36.60
CA LYS A 521 28.15 0.73 37.33
C LYS A 521 29.04 -0.38 37.89
N ARG A 522 28.48 -1.43 38.47
CA ARG A 522 29.24 -2.61 38.97
C ARG A 522 29.92 -3.37 37.84
N MET A 523 29.27 -3.51 36.68
CA MET A 523 29.90 -4.08 35.48
C MET A 523 31.12 -3.28 35.04
N GLY A 524 31.18 -1.98 35.33
CA GLY A 524 32.36 -1.15 35.09
C GLY A 524 32.43 -0.60 33.66
N TYR A 525 31.28 -0.39 33.02
CA TYR A 525 31.19 0.27 31.72
C TYR A 525 31.72 1.71 31.76
N GLN A 526 32.40 2.12 30.70
CA GLN A 526 32.89 3.48 30.50
C GLN A 526 32.37 4.03 29.18
N LYS A 527 32.16 5.35 29.14
CA LYS A 527 31.78 6.03 27.90
C LYS A 527 32.88 5.80 26.85
N GLY A 528 32.48 5.35 25.67
CA GLY A 528 33.36 5.03 24.55
C GLY A 528 33.84 3.57 24.49
N ASP A 529 33.48 2.73 25.45
CA ASP A 529 33.70 1.27 25.35
C ASP A 529 32.98 0.72 24.12
N GLU A 530 33.69 0.02 23.24
CA GLU A 530 33.06 -0.73 22.14
C GLU A 530 32.74 -2.16 22.61
N LEU A 531 31.49 -2.59 22.47
CA LEU A 531 31.04 -3.91 22.89
C LEU A 531 31.53 -4.95 21.87
N VAL A 532 32.30 -5.95 22.33
CA VAL A 532 32.92 -6.97 21.45
C VAL A 532 32.17 -8.29 21.56
N SER A 533 32.03 -8.84 22.76
CA SER A 533 31.38 -10.12 22.99
C SER A 533 30.67 -10.20 24.33
N ILE A 534 29.66 -11.07 24.42
CA ILE A 534 28.95 -11.38 25.66
C ILE A 534 28.95 -12.90 25.86
N ASN A 535 29.41 -13.36 27.02
CA ASN A 535 29.59 -14.78 27.37
C ASN A 535 30.32 -15.59 26.28
N GLY A 536 31.38 -15.00 25.73
CA GLY A 536 32.22 -15.63 24.70
C GLY A 536 31.63 -15.63 23.28
N LYS A 537 30.43 -15.06 23.08
CA LYS A 537 29.82 -14.88 21.76
C LYS A 537 29.99 -13.45 21.29
N ASN A 538 30.55 -13.24 20.10
CA ASN A 538 30.64 -11.91 19.50
C ASN A 538 29.25 -11.29 19.33
N LEU A 539 29.15 -9.97 19.47
CA LEU A 539 27.92 -9.29 19.08
C LEU A 539 27.72 -9.46 17.57
N PRO A 540 26.50 -9.82 17.14
CA PRO A 540 26.18 -9.87 15.73
C PRO A 540 25.97 -8.46 15.17
N ASP A 541 25.72 -8.37 13.87
CA ASP A 541 25.41 -7.11 13.20
C ASP A 541 24.12 -6.49 13.74
N ALA A 542 23.92 -5.21 13.42
CA ALA A 542 22.83 -4.43 13.99
C ALA A 542 21.42 -4.96 13.71
N SER A 543 21.23 -5.74 12.64
CA SER A 543 19.97 -6.41 12.33
C SER A 543 19.61 -7.52 13.32
N GLU A 544 20.58 -8.15 13.98
CA GLU A 544 20.39 -9.35 14.80
C GLU A 544 20.64 -9.10 16.30
N VAL A 545 21.27 -7.98 16.65
CA VAL A 545 21.70 -7.69 18.02
C VAL A 545 20.54 -7.72 19.03
N ASN A 546 19.35 -7.25 18.66
CA ASN A 546 18.21 -7.21 19.57
C ASN A 546 17.69 -8.61 19.90
N GLU A 547 17.65 -9.51 18.92
CA GLU A 547 17.27 -10.91 19.13
C GLU A 547 18.32 -11.62 19.98
N PHE A 548 19.61 -11.41 19.68
CA PHE A 548 20.72 -11.94 20.47
C PHE A 548 20.63 -11.52 21.95
N LEU A 549 20.44 -10.21 22.22
CA LEU A 549 20.33 -9.69 23.57
C LEU A 549 19.08 -10.20 24.29
N ASN A 550 17.93 -10.29 23.60
CA ASN A 550 16.71 -10.81 24.20
C ASN A 550 16.87 -12.30 24.56
N ASN A 551 17.39 -13.12 23.65
CA ASN A 551 17.65 -14.54 23.89
C ASN A 551 18.60 -14.74 25.08
N LEU A 552 19.70 -13.97 25.12
CA LEU A 552 20.64 -14.00 26.24
C LEU A 552 19.94 -13.69 27.56
N ARG A 553 19.17 -12.59 27.60
CA ARG A 553 18.49 -12.12 28.81
C ARG A 553 17.39 -13.06 29.31
N GLU A 554 16.78 -13.84 28.42
CA GLU A 554 15.76 -14.83 28.78
C GLU A 554 16.35 -16.15 29.29
N ASN A 555 17.59 -16.48 28.91
CA ASN A 555 18.22 -17.76 29.26
C ASN A 555 19.19 -17.69 30.44
N LEU A 556 19.73 -16.50 30.76
CA LEU A 556 20.60 -16.32 31.92
C LEU A 556 19.82 -16.32 33.23
N LYS A 557 20.32 -17.09 34.20
CA LYS A 557 19.71 -17.25 35.53
C LYS A 557 20.45 -16.42 36.57
N VAL A 558 19.73 -16.07 37.64
CA VAL A 558 20.32 -15.38 38.80
C VAL A 558 21.53 -16.18 39.30
N GLY A 559 22.67 -15.51 39.42
CA GLY A 559 23.93 -16.11 39.88
C GLY A 559 24.81 -16.71 38.78
N ASP A 560 24.34 -16.83 37.53
CA ASP A 560 25.23 -17.14 36.40
C ASP A 560 26.28 -16.03 36.25
N GLN A 561 27.46 -16.33 35.72
CA GLN A 561 28.47 -15.30 35.47
C GLN A 561 28.16 -14.59 34.14
N LEU A 562 27.84 -13.28 34.18
CA LEU A 562 27.81 -12.44 32.99
C LEU A 562 29.22 -11.94 32.70
N THR A 563 29.71 -12.17 31.48
CA THR A 563 31.02 -11.73 31.01
C THR A 563 30.85 -10.92 29.73
N ILE A 564 31.33 -9.69 29.73
CA ILE A 564 31.26 -8.79 28.57
C ILE A 564 32.65 -8.31 28.25
N VAL A 565 33.12 -8.58 27.03
CA VAL A 565 34.39 -8.06 26.54
C VAL A 565 34.13 -6.74 25.83
N VAL A 566 34.84 -5.70 26.25
CA VAL A 566 34.80 -4.38 25.62
C VAL A 566 36.18 -4.01 25.09
N SER A 567 36.23 -3.28 23.98
CA SER A 567 37.43 -2.60 23.51
C SER A 567 37.45 -1.19 24.10
N ARG A 568 38.40 -0.92 24.99
CA ARG A 568 38.53 0.34 25.73
C ARG A 568 39.81 1.04 25.35
N LYS A 569 39.73 2.34 25.05
CA LYS A 569 40.90 3.18 24.80
C LYS A 569 41.54 3.59 26.12
N ASP A 570 42.84 3.38 26.26
CA ASP A 570 43.62 3.91 27.37
C ASP A 570 43.90 5.42 27.19
N ALA A 571 44.60 6.03 28.16
CA ALA A 571 44.93 7.46 28.13
C ALA A 571 45.80 7.87 26.91
N THR A 572 46.43 6.92 26.22
CA THR A 572 47.22 7.15 25.01
C THR A 572 46.39 7.00 23.72
N GLY A 573 45.11 6.62 23.85
CA GLY A 573 44.20 6.36 22.73
C GLY A 573 44.30 4.95 22.16
N LYS A 574 45.16 4.08 22.71
CA LYS A 574 45.32 2.69 22.26
C LYS A 574 44.16 1.84 22.80
N ALA A 575 43.52 1.11 21.90
CA ALA A 575 42.41 0.21 22.25
C ALA A 575 42.92 -1.12 22.79
N ASN A 576 42.44 -1.53 23.96
CA ASN A 576 42.75 -2.81 24.60
C ASN A 576 41.44 -3.53 24.96
N GLN A 577 41.42 -4.86 24.87
CA GLN A 577 40.27 -5.64 25.32
C GLN A 577 40.26 -5.73 26.85
N VAL A 578 39.11 -5.40 27.44
CA VAL A 578 38.85 -5.48 28.88
C VAL A 578 37.67 -6.41 29.10
N THR A 579 37.85 -7.41 29.94
CA THR A 579 36.78 -8.33 30.35
C THR A 579 36.07 -7.77 31.57
N LEU A 580 34.80 -7.42 31.41
CA LEU A 580 33.89 -6.98 32.45
C LEU A 580 33.09 -8.18 32.94
N SER A 581 32.89 -8.33 34.24
CA SER A 581 32.16 -9.48 34.75
C SER A 581 31.46 -9.21 36.07
N GLN A 582 30.20 -9.66 36.16
CA GLN A 582 29.39 -9.65 37.38
C GLN A 582 28.49 -10.89 37.42
N PRO A 583 28.11 -11.38 38.62
CA PRO A 583 27.01 -12.32 38.75
C PRO A 583 25.72 -11.72 38.18
N VAL A 584 24.96 -12.49 37.42
CA VAL A 584 23.69 -12.07 36.82
C VAL A 584 22.69 -11.74 37.91
N GLU A 585 22.15 -10.53 37.84
CA GLU A 585 20.92 -10.13 38.53
C GLU A 585 19.76 -10.17 37.54
N VAL A 586 18.53 -10.32 38.04
CA VAL A 586 17.33 -10.24 37.20
C VAL A 586 16.53 -9.01 37.55
N ARG A 587 16.01 -8.36 36.51
CA ARG A 587 15.07 -7.26 36.63
C ARG A 587 13.69 -7.71 36.20
N GLU A 588 12.69 -7.22 36.92
CA GLU A 588 11.31 -7.36 36.50
C GLU A 588 11.03 -6.42 35.33
N GLU A 589 10.41 -6.97 34.30
CA GLU A 589 10.03 -6.26 33.08
C GLU A 589 8.58 -6.61 32.77
N LYS A 590 7.78 -5.59 32.42
CA LYS A 590 6.43 -5.83 31.92
C LYS A 590 6.53 -6.26 30.46
N LYS A 591 5.97 -7.43 30.15
CA LYS A 591 5.74 -7.88 28.77
C LYS A 591 4.24 -7.76 28.49
N TYR A 592 3.89 -7.06 27.42
CA TYR A 592 2.51 -6.81 27.03
C TYR A 592 2.03 -7.86 26.01
N ASN A 593 0.70 -7.98 25.89
CA ASN A 593 0.00 -8.75 24.85
C ASN A 593 0.45 -10.21 24.66
N VAL A 594 0.81 -10.92 25.72
CA VAL A 594 1.42 -12.24 25.59
C VAL A 594 0.39 -13.28 25.13
N LEU A 595 0.66 -13.85 23.95
CA LEU A 595 -0.03 -15.02 23.43
C LEU A 595 0.72 -16.31 23.79
N LYS A 596 0.01 -17.28 24.37
CA LYS A 596 0.58 -18.58 24.74
C LYS A 596 -0.39 -19.71 24.43
N GLU A 597 0.04 -20.67 23.63
CA GLU A 597 -0.76 -21.87 23.38
C GLU A 597 -1.00 -22.66 24.67
N PHE A 598 -2.21 -23.19 24.82
CA PHE A 598 -2.50 -24.13 25.90
C PHE A 598 -1.76 -25.45 25.66
N PRO A 599 -1.27 -26.09 26.74
CA PRO A 599 -0.56 -27.37 26.61
C PRO A 599 -1.48 -28.48 26.08
N GLU A 600 -2.77 -28.40 26.38
CA GLU A 600 -3.80 -29.34 25.92
C GLU A 600 -5.03 -28.57 25.45
N LEU A 601 -5.62 -29.03 24.34
CA LEU A 601 -6.84 -28.45 23.78
C LEU A 601 -8.05 -29.34 24.07
N THR A 602 -9.15 -28.71 24.48
CA THR A 602 -10.47 -29.36 24.52
C THR A 602 -10.93 -29.77 23.13
N ALA A 603 -11.87 -30.73 23.03
CA ALA A 603 -12.42 -31.16 21.75
C ALA A 603 -13.01 -30.00 20.93
N ALA A 604 -13.74 -29.09 21.58
CA ALA A 604 -14.31 -27.90 20.95
C ALA A 604 -13.24 -26.94 20.41
N GLN A 605 -12.16 -26.71 21.16
CA GLN A 605 -11.03 -25.88 20.69
C GLN A 605 -10.33 -26.50 19.49
N LYS A 606 -10.11 -27.83 19.50
CA LYS A 606 -9.52 -28.56 18.37
C LYS A 606 -10.39 -28.44 17.12
N GLU A 607 -11.70 -28.65 17.26
CA GLU A 607 -12.64 -28.56 16.14
C GLU A 607 -12.72 -27.16 15.56
N LEU A 608 -12.84 -26.12 16.41
CA LEU A 608 -12.89 -24.73 15.97
C LEU A 608 -11.59 -24.30 15.29
N ARG A 609 -10.43 -24.61 15.90
CA ARG A 609 -9.11 -24.31 15.31
C ARG A 609 -8.93 -25.03 13.97
N ARG A 610 -9.35 -26.28 13.85
CA ARG A 610 -9.33 -27.03 12.59
C ARG A 610 -10.23 -26.41 11.54
N ALA A 611 -11.46 -26.03 11.89
CA ALA A 611 -12.38 -25.39 10.95
C ALA A 611 -11.85 -24.04 10.45
N TRP A 612 -11.19 -23.30 11.34
CA TRP A 612 -10.55 -22.02 11.03
C TRP A 612 -9.38 -22.19 10.07
N LEU A 613 -8.39 -23.00 10.45
CA LEU A 613 -7.12 -23.11 9.73
C LEU A 613 -7.11 -24.20 8.64
N ASP A 614 -8.15 -25.02 8.50
CA ASP A 614 -8.20 -26.17 7.58
C ASP A 614 -6.96 -27.08 7.66
N THR A 615 -6.35 -27.17 8.86
CA THR A 615 -5.20 -28.04 9.10
C THR A 615 -5.71 -29.47 9.20
N SER A 616 -5.67 -30.19 8.08
CA SER A 616 -5.93 -31.63 8.03
C SER A 616 -4.92 -32.45 8.87
N SER A 617 -3.87 -31.82 9.41
CA SER A 617 -2.77 -32.48 10.12
C SER A 617 -1.99 -31.56 11.08
N ASN A 618 -2.63 -31.05 12.14
CA ASN A 618 -1.94 -30.56 13.35
C ASN A 618 -2.64 -31.07 14.61
#